data_AF-A0A954KA22-F1
#
_entry.id   AF-A0A954KA22-F1
#
_cell.length_a   1.000
_cell.length_b   1.000
_cell.length_c   1.000
_cell.angle_alpha   90.00
_cell.angle_beta   90.00
_cell.angle_gamma   90.00
#
_symmetry.space_group_name_H-M   'P 1'
#
loop_
_entity.id
_entity.type
_entity.pdbx_description
1 polymer ?
#
loop_
_entity_poly.entity_id
_entity_poly.type
_entity_poly.pdbx_seq_one_letter_code
_entity_poly.pdbx_strand_id
1 'polypeptide(L)' 'MSITVSLASPEEWPEASALIFTDAEAADQDLQIREFLDSIKADQNGHKQLLVAREKGELLGVGVLIFTDAATAFIW' A
#
# COMPACT_ATOMS: atom_id res chain seq x y z
N MET A 1 -17.84 10.93 -12.22
CA MET A 1 -17.07 10.04 -11.33
C MET A 1 -15.61 10.33 -11.60
N SER A 2 -14.86 10.72 -10.58
CA SER A 2 -13.45 11.11 -10.73
C SER A 2 -12.66 10.42 -9.62
N ILE A 3 -11.93 9.38 -10.02
CA ILE A 3 -11.02 8.66 -9.14
C ILE A 3 -9.67 9.38 -9.19
N THR A 4 -9.12 9.68 -8.03
CA THR A 4 -7.76 10.22 -7.90
C THR A 4 -6.84 9.14 -7.35
N VAL A 5 -5.71 8.92 -8.01
CA VAL A 5 -4.65 8.02 -7.52
C VAL A 5 -3.47 8.87 -7.07
N SER A 6 -2.99 8.64 -5.86
CA SER A 6 -1.86 9.35 -5.27
C SER A 6 -0.99 8.44 -4.43
N LEU A 7 0.26 8.85 -4.20
CA LEU A 7 1.11 8.21 -3.21
C LEU A 7 0.47 8.36 -1.82
N ALA A 8 0.39 7.26 -1.09
CA ALA A 8 -0.14 7.21 0.26
C ALA A 8 0.79 7.93 1.23
N SER A 9 0.25 8.87 2.00
CA SER A 9 0.97 9.49 3.11
C SER A 9 1.16 8.50 4.27
N PRO A 10 2.12 8.71 5.18
CA PRO A 10 2.33 7.83 6.33
C PRO A 10 1.09 7.60 7.21
N GLU A 11 0.19 8.59 7.24
CA GLU A 11 -1.09 8.53 7.96
C GLU A 11 -2.09 7.56 7.30
N GLU A 12 -1.98 7.36 5.99
CA GLU A 12 -2.87 6.50 5.20
C GLU A 12 -2.36 5.05 5.11
N TRP A 13 -1.10 4.80 5.45
CA TRP A 13 -0.52 3.45 5.36
C TRP A 13 -1.30 2.39 6.15
N PRO A 14 -1.78 2.64 7.39
CA PRO A 14 -2.58 1.65 8.10
C PRO A 14 -3.88 1.28 7.38
N GLU A 15 -4.62 2.28 6.90
CA GLU A 15 -5.88 2.09 6.17
C GLU A 15 -5.64 1.32 4.86
N ALA A 16 -4.61 1.72 4.11
CA ALA A 16 -4.26 1.09 2.85
C ALA A 16 -3.77 -0.36 3.03
N SER A 17 -2.99 -0.63 4.08
CA SER A 17 -2.51 -1.99 4.39
C SER A 17 -3.67 -2.89 4.82
N ALA A 18 -4.61 -2.38 5.61
CA ALA A 18 -5.81 -3.13 5.99
C ALA A 18 -6.65 -3.54 4.78
N LEU A 19 -6.70 -2.69 3.73
CA LEU A 19 -7.39 -3.04 2.49
C LEU A 19 -6.65 -4.12 1.68
N ILE A 20 -5.31 -4.07 1.60
CA ILE A 20 -4.51 -5.09 0.89
C ILE A 20 -4.74 -6.48 1.49
N PHE A 21 -4.77 -6.58 2.82
CA PHE A 21 -4.88 -7.85 3.53
C PHE A 21 -6.32 -8.16 3.95
N THR A 22 -7.34 -7.53 3.36
CA THR A 22 -8.73 -7.71 3.79
C THR A 22 -9.20 -9.17 3.66
N ASP A 23 -8.66 -9.88 2.67
CA ASP A 23 -8.96 -11.29 2.38
C ASP A 23 -7.99 -12.28 3.05
N ALA A 24 -7.02 -11.79 3.84
CA ALA A 24 -6.10 -12.66 4.58
C ALA A 24 -6.83 -13.42 5.70
N GLU A 25 -6.32 -14.60 6.06
CA GLU A 25 -6.85 -15.34 7.20
C GLU A 25 -6.71 -14.52 8.50
N ALA A 26 -7.77 -14.48 9.31
CA ALA A 26 -7.82 -13.64 10.50
C ALA A 26 -6.70 -13.94 11.52
N ALA A 27 -6.18 -15.18 11.52
CA ALA A 27 -5.07 -15.58 12.38
C ALA A 27 -3.74 -14.90 12.03
N ASP A 28 -3.57 -14.52 10.76
CA ASP A 28 -2.31 -13.99 10.23
C ASP A 28 -2.42 -12.53 9.76
N GLN A 29 -3.64 -11.99 9.63
CA GLN A 29 -3.90 -10.65 9.09
C GLN A 29 -3.13 -9.55 9.82
N ASP A 30 -3.16 -9.54 11.17
CA ASP A 30 -2.44 -8.55 11.97
C ASP A 30 -0.91 -8.64 11.80
N LEU A 31 -0.38 -9.85 11.68
CA LEU A 31 1.04 -10.08 11.46
C LEU A 31 1.44 -9.59 10.07
N GLN A 32 0.69 -9.96 9.03
CA GLN A 32 0.95 -9.56 7.65
C GLN A 32 0.90 -8.04 7.48
N ILE A 33 -0.09 -7.36 8.09
CA ILE A 33 -0.18 -5.89 8.07
C ILE A 33 1.04 -5.27 8.75
N ARG A 34 1.44 -5.76 9.93
CA ARG A 34 2.61 -5.24 10.65
C ARG A 34 3.89 -5.42 9.85
N GLU A 35 4.15 -6.63 9.36
CA GLU A 35 5.35 -6.93 8.58
C GLU A 35 5.42 -6.10 7.29
N PHE A 36 4.29 -5.95 6.60
CA PHE A 36 4.19 -5.10 5.42
C PHE A 36 4.53 -3.64 5.73
N LEU A 37 3.90 -3.06 6.76
CA LEU A 37 4.14 -1.69 7.21
C LEU A 37 5.59 -1.45 7.60
N ASP A 38 6.19 -2.39 8.34
CA ASP A 38 7.61 -2.31 8.72
C ASP A 38 8.51 -2.37 7.48
N SER A 39 8.13 -3.16 6.47
CA SER A 39 8.87 -3.26 5.21
C SER A 39 8.81 -1.99 4.36
N ILE A 40 7.70 -1.23 4.42
CA ILE A 40 7.55 0.08 3.75
C ILE A 40 8.35 1.14 4.52
N LYS A 41 8.23 1.17 5.86
CA LYS A 41 8.95 2.12 6.73
C LYS A 41 10.46 1.99 6.64
N ALA A 42 10.96 0.75 6.55
CA ALA A 42 12.40 0.48 6.49
C ALA A 42 13.03 0.89 5.14
N ASP A 43 12.23 1.12 4.10
CA ASP A 43 12.73 1.49 2.79
C ASP A 43 13.01 2.98 2.68
N GLN A 44 14.26 3.36 2.91
CA GLN A 44 14.73 4.74 2.86
C GLN A 44 14.91 5.29 1.44
N ASN A 45 14.90 4.42 0.42
CA ASN A 45 15.20 4.79 -0.96
C ASN A 45 13.94 4.95 -1.83
N GLY A 46 12.75 4.69 -1.27
CA GLY A 46 11.48 4.81 -1.99
C GLY A 46 11.29 3.76 -3.08
N HIS A 47 11.97 2.62 -2.97
CA HIS A 47 11.77 1.43 -3.79
C HIS A 47 10.41 0.75 -3.56
N LYS A 48 9.74 1.05 -2.46
CA LYS A 48 8.40 0.57 -2.15
C LYS A 48 7.51 1.78 -1.97
N GLN A 49 6.54 1.90 -2.85
CA GLN A 49 5.57 2.98 -2.83
C GLN A 49 4.17 2.40 -2.73
N LEU A 50 3.38 2.98 -1.83
CA LEU A 50 1.98 2.62 -1.65
C LEU A 50 1.13 3.68 -2.36
N LEU A 51 0.22 3.25 -3.22
CA LEU A 51 -0.72 4.10 -3.92
C LEU A 51 -2.11 3.91 -3.34
N VAL A 52 -2.85 5.01 -3.19
CA VAL A 52 -4.26 5.00 -2.80
C VAL A 52 -5.10 5.56 -3.93
N ALA A 53 -6.19 4.87 -4.27
CA ALA A 53 -7.22 5.35 -5.18
C ALA A 53 -8.41 5.81 -4.35
N ARG A 54 -8.79 7.09 -4.47
CA ARG A 54 -9.94 7.67 -3.77
C ARG A 54 -10.98 8.25 -4.72
N GLU A 55 -12.24 8.15 -4.34
CA GLU A 55 -13.33 8.94 -4.93
C GLU A 55 -14.05 9.69 -3.81
N LYS A 56 -14.12 11.02 -3.90
CA LYS A 56 -14.77 11.88 -2.88
C LYS A 56 -14.26 11.65 -1.44
N GLY A 57 -13.00 11.24 -1.28
CA GLY A 57 -12.37 10.94 0.01
C GLY A 57 -12.48 9.48 0.45
N GLU A 58 -13.34 8.69 -0.17
CA GLU A 58 -13.48 7.25 0.11
C GLU A 58 -12.34 6.46 -0.53
N LEU A 59 -11.71 5.56 0.23
CA LEU A 59 -10.69 4.66 -0.29
C LEU A 59 -11.36 3.55 -1.12
N LEU A 60 -11.08 3.54 -2.43
CA LEU A 60 -11.63 2.55 -3.37
C LEU A 60 -10.66 1.44 -3.70
N GLY A 61 -9.37 1.67 -3.54
CA GLY A 61 -8.34 0.71 -3.91
C GLY A 61 -6.95 1.13 -3.47
N VAL A 62 -6.06 0.16 -3.43
CA VAL A 62 -4.67 0.32 -3.04
C VAL A 62 -3.81 -0.43 -4.05
N GLY A 63 -2.63 0.12 -4.36
CA GLY A 63 -1.63 -0.55 -5.18
C GLY A 63 -0.26 -0.46 -4.53
N VAL A 64 0.56 -1.50 -4.68
CA VAL A 64 1.94 -1.50 -4.21
C VAL A 64 2.87 -1.48 -5.42
N LEU A 65 3.75 -0.49 -5.47
CA LEU A 65 4.85 -0.44 -6.44
C LEU A 65 6.13 -0.88 -5.75
N ILE A 66 6.77 -1.90 -6.30
CA ILE A 66 8.09 -2.35 -5.87
C ILE A 66 9.06 -2.17 -7.05
N PHE A 67 10.01 -1.25 -6.89
CA PHE A 67 11.09 -0.99 -7.84
C PHE A 67 12.23 -1.96 -7.53
N THR A 68 12.42 -2.97 -8.39
CA THR A 68 13.49 -3.96 -8.21
C THR A 68 14.83 -3.48 -8.79
N ASP A 69 14.77 -2.53 -9.71
CA ASP A 69 15.86 -1.68 -10.21
C ASP A 69 15.24 -0.38 -10.75
N ALA A 70 16.04 0.60 -11.18
CA ALA A 70 15.52 1.87 -11.73
C ALA A 70 14.68 1.70 -13.02
N ALA A 71 14.63 0.51 -13.62
CA ALA A 71 13.98 0.22 -14.89
C ALA A 71 12.77 -0.74 -14.78
N THR A 72 12.56 -1.40 -13.65
CA THR A 72 11.60 -2.49 -13.50
C THR A 72 10.72 -2.27 -12.28
N ALA A 73 9.52 -1.75 -12.50
CA ALA A 73 8.44 -1.68 -11.52
C ALA A 73 7.41 -2.76 -11.86
N PHE A 74 7.04 -3.59 -10.88
CA PHE A 74 5.92 -4.53 -10.99
C PHE A 74 4.72 -4.00 -10.17
N ILE A 75 3.50 -4.29 -10.63
CA ILE A 75 2.24 -3.96 -9.96
C ILE A 75 1.70 -5.26 -9.37
N TRP A 76 1.45 -5.28 -8.06
CA TRP A 76 0.74 -6.34 -7.35
C TRP A 76 -0.66 -5.85 -6.96
#